data_AF-A0A127T2N7-F1
#
_entry.id   AF-A0A127T2N7-F1
#
_cell.length_a   1.000
_cell.length_b   1.000
_cell.length_c   1.000
_cell.angle_alpha   90.00
_cell.angle_beta   90.00
_cell.angle_gamma   90.00
#
_symmetry.space_group_name_H-M   'P 1'
#
loop_
_entity.id
_entity.type
_entity.pdbx_description
1 polymer ?
#
loop_
_entity_poly.entity_id
_entity_poly.type
_entity_poly.pdbx_seq_one_letter_code
_entity_poly.pdbx_strand_id
1 'polypeptide(L)'
;TVILMLAGKWAVLAERERWPEGRFLAINLQVVAERNDTRVGREISTAMAALEVESLLPDHEGSAWWSRQLDESVKHTVGVSKDLREGVRESIELLATEVVERRKAQNLPPLQQEDAQVLARQALRFLYRVLFLLYAEASPELEVLPVGTPEYERGYSLDRLRELVQVPLADHESRNGTHLYQSLGTLFRLVDQGYSSPDPQGVKFNALRADLFSPDATALIDEVGLGNQALQDVLGRLLLSKERRGRDRGFISYAELGINQLGAVYEGLMSYEGFFANDYLYEVAPKGDTDKGSWVVSKDRIDTIAKRDLVMHEDPDTGEKKPVIYTPGSFVYRLSGRERQRSASYYTPEVLTRFTVSQGLEELITPEMTANEILQLTVCEPAMGSGAFAIEATRQLAEHYLKRRQEETGETIDPSDYPLELQKTKAYIALHNVYGVDLNDTAVELAEISLWLDTMVAGLDAPWFGLHLRAGNSLIGARHAYYRPADLKKRAWLNLPPTPLPLTSLAKDLKDGRISQEITAGGIHHFLLPADGWGNTGRGKIAKELEPDRSKQLRDWASQIKRQPTQAQIKSLHSIAGRVEALW
;
A
#
# COMPACT_ATOMS: atom_id res chain seq x y z
N THR A 1 26.33 -15.50 -17.56
CA THR A 1 26.34 -16.21 -18.86
C THR A 1 24.95 -16.74 -19.14
N VAL A 2 24.37 -16.35 -20.27
CA VAL A 2 23.04 -16.80 -20.71
C VAL A 2 23.19 -18.10 -21.51
N ILE A 3 22.32 -19.08 -21.24
CA ILE A 3 22.23 -20.36 -21.93
C ILE A 3 20.93 -20.36 -22.73
N LEU A 4 21.03 -20.65 -24.03
CA LEU A 4 19.88 -20.91 -24.90
C LEU A 4 19.63 -22.42 -25.00
N MET A 5 18.43 -22.84 -24.62
CA MET A 5 17.95 -24.21 -24.75
C MET A 5 16.79 -24.27 -25.75
N LEU A 6 16.86 -25.18 -26.71
CA LEU A 6 15.77 -25.44 -27.66
C LEU A 6 15.05 -26.72 -27.25
N ALA A 7 13.77 -26.61 -26.90
CA ALA A 7 12.93 -27.70 -26.41
C ALA A 7 11.62 -27.78 -27.18
N GLY A 8 11.65 -28.46 -28.33
CA GLY A 8 10.49 -28.60 -29.22
C GLY A 8 10.02 -27.24 -29.74
N LYS A 9 8.80 -26.84 -29.35
CA LYS A 9 8.22 -25.53 -29.72
C LYS A 9 8.79 -24.35 -28.93
N TRP A 10 9.58 -24.59 -27.89
CA TRP A 10 10.07 -23.55 -26.99
C TRP A 10 11.56 -23.25 -27.20
N ALA A 11 11.90 -21.98 -27.24
CA ALA A 11 13.26 -21.48 -27.05
C ALA A 11 13.35 -20.83 -25.65
N VAL A 12 14.21 -21.36 -24.80
CA VAL A 12 14.35 -20.94 -23.40
C VAL A 12 15.71 -20.29 -23.19
N LEU A 13 15.70 -19.06 -22.67
CA LEU A 13 16.89 -18.33 -22.27
C LEU A 13 16.97 -18.30 -20.74
N ALA A 14 18.05 -18.86 -20.21
CA ALA A 14 18.28 -18.99 -18.78
C ALA A 14 19.66 -18.47 -18.39
N GLU A 15 19.75 -17.76 -17.27
CA GLU A 15 21.02 -17.35 -16.68
C GLU A 15 21.35 -18.25 -15.49
N ARG A 16 22.62 -18.70 -15.38
CA ARG A 16 23.06 -19.62 -14.33
C ARG A 16 22.72 -19.15 -12.91
N GLU A 17 22.82 -17.85 -12.66
CA GLU A 17 22.58 -17.24 -11.35
C GLU A 17 21.09 -17.11 -11.03
N ARG A 18 20.22 -16.99 -12.04
CA ARG A 18 18.77 -16.77 -11.88
C ARG A 18 17.93 -18.02 -12.08
N TRP A 19 18.47 -19.04 -12.73
CA TRP A 19 17.79 -20.33 -12.95
C TRP A 19 17.32 -20.98 -11.64
N PRO A 20 18.12 -21.01 -10.54
CA PRO A 20 17.65 -21.54 -9.27
C PRO A 20 16.45 -20.80 -8.68
N GLU A 21 16.25 -19.53 -9.08
CA GLU A 21 15.10 -18.72 -8.66
C GLU A 21 13.84 -18.96 -9.52
N GLY A 22 13.90 -19.90 -10.47
CA GLY A 22 12.82 -20.16 -11.43
C GLY A 22 12.66 -19.09 -12.51
N ARG A 23 13.63 -18.18 -12.68
CA ARG A 23 13.55 -17.06 -13.62
C ARG A 23 14.22 -17.36 -14.96
N PHE A 24 13.43 -17.36 -16.03
CA PHE A 24 13.89 -17.56 -17.41
C PHE A 24 12.92 -16.90 -18.40
N LEU A 25 13.38 -16.68 -19.64
CA LEU A 25 12.51 -16.27 -20.74
C LEU A 25 12.20 -17.48 -21.62
N ALA A 26 10.92 -17.74 -21.90
CA ALA A 26 10.49 -18.80 -22.80
C ALA A 26 9.70 -18.22 -23.98
N ILE A 27 10.15 -18.50 -25.20
CA ILE A 27 9.53 -18.06 -26.45
C ILE A 27 8.91 -19.27 -27.13
N ASN A 28 7.60 -19.23 -27.37
CA ASN A 28 6.90 -20.27 -28.14
C ASN A 28 7.09 -20.00 -29.65
N LEU A 29 8.10 -20.62 -30.25
CA LEU A 29 8.42 -20.45 -31.66
C LEU A 29 7.30 -20.93 -32.59
N GLN A 30 6.48 -21.89 -32.17
CA GLN A 30 5.32 -22.35 -32.94
C GLN A 30 4.26 -21.25 -33.03
N VAL A 31 3.90 -20.62 -31.91
CA VAL A 31 2.91 -19.53 -31.88
C VAL A 31 3.39 -18.33 -32.70
N VAL A 32 4.68 -17.98 -32.57
CA VAL A 32 5.30 -16.90 -33.36
C VAL A 32 5.19 -17.21 -34.87
N ALA A 33 5.50 -18.44 -35.27
CA ALA A 33 5.42 -18.87 -36.67
C ALA A 33 3.97 -18.93 -37.19
N GLU A 34 3.02 -19.40 -36.38
CA GLU A 34 1.59 -19.51 -36.74
C GLU A 34 0.93 -18.13 -36.92
N ARG A 35 1.24 -17.17 -36.05
CA ARG A 35 0.71 -15.78 -36.15
C ARG A 35 1.35 -15.00 -37.30
N ASN A 36 2.61 -15.29 -37.60
CA ASN A 36 3.35 -14.75 -38.74
C ASN A 36 3.33 -13.21 -38.85
N ASP A 37 3.46 -12.49 -37.72
CA ASP A 37 3.54 -11.02 -37.75
C ASP A 37 4.94 -10.56 -38.18
N THR A 38 5.10 -10.33 -39.49
CA THR A 38 6.37 -9.94 -40.13
C THR A 38 6.68 -8.44 -40.06
N ARG A 39 5.84 -7.63 -39.39
CA ARG A 39 6.07 -6.18 -39.29
C ARG A 39 7.32 -5.91 -38.43
N VAL A 40 8.16 -4.97 -38.87
CA VAL A 40 9.37 -4.59 -38.14
C VAL A 40 9.00 -4.06 -36.76
N GLY A 41 9.65 -4.59 -35.71
CA GLY A 41 9.38 -4.26 -34.30
C GLY A 41 8.18 -5.00 -33.69
N ARG A 42 7.63 -6.00 -34.38
CA ARG A 42 6.57 -6.89 -33.87
C ARG A 42 7.10 -8.32 -33.66
N GLU A 43 6.19 -9.27 -33.46
CA GLU A 43 6.41 -10.60 -32.89
C GLU A 43 7.61 -11.36 -33.47
N ILE A 44 7.71 -11.55 -34.79
CA ILE A 44 8.83 -12.29 -35.39
C ILE A 44 10.15 -11.57 -35.15
N SER A 45 10.19 -10.26 -35.41
CA SER A 45 11.42 -9.48 -35.26
C SER A 45 11.90 -9.45 -33.80
N THR A 46 10.99 -9.37 -32.84
CA THR A 46 11.31 -9.43 -31.40
C THR A 46 11.84 -10.80 -31.01
N ALA A 47 11.20 -11.88 -31.47
CA ALA A 47 11.65 -13.24 -31.19
C ALA A 47 13.05 -13.53 -31.77
N MET A 48 13.33 -13.02 -32.98
CA MET A 48 14.66 -13.17 -33.59
C MET A 48 15.73 -12.36 -32.86
N ALA A 49 15.46 -11.07 -32.58
CA ALA A 49 16.38 -10.21 -31.84
C ALA A 49 16.68 -10.78 -30.43
N ALA A 50 15.69 -11.38 -29.78
CA ALA A 50 15.85 -12.05 -28.49
C ALA A 50 16.82 -13.25 -28.53
N LEU A 51 16.86 -13.98 -29.65
CA LEU A 51 17.57 -15.25 -29.79
C LEU A 51 18.87 -15.15 -30.60
N GLU A 52 19.17 -13.98 -31.19
CA GLU A 52 20.35 -13.81 -32.04
C GLU A 52 21.65 -13.82 -31.24
N VAL A 53 22.74 -14.23 -31.89
CA VAL A 53 24.06 -14.39 -31.27
C VAL A 53 24.55 -13.08 -30.64
N GLU A 54 24.35 -11.94 -31.30
CA GLU A 54 24.75 -10.63 -30.81
C GLU A 54 24.01 -10.20 -29.54
N SER A 55 22.78 -10.68 -29.35
CA SER A 55 21.99 -10.39 -28.14
C SER A 55 22.37 -11.27 -26.95
N LEU A 56 22.89 -12.47 -27.22
CA LEU A 56 23.23 -13.46 -26.20
C LEU A 56 24.67 -13.34 -25.71
N LEU A 57 25.58 -12.88 -26.55
CA LEU A 57 26.99 -12.72 -26.20
C LEU A 57 27.26 -11.36 -25.54
N PRO A 58 28.21 -11.29 -24.59
CA PRO A 58 28.69 -10.02 -24.08
C PRO A 58 29.34 -9.20 -25.20
N ASP A 59 29.11 -7.89 -25.19
CA ASP A 59 29.82 -6.95 -26.04
C ASP A 59 31.28 -6.73 -25.58
N HIS A 60 32.00 -5.84 -26.27
CA HIS A 60 33.39 -5.49 -25.95
C HIS A 60 33.57 -4.86 -24.55
N GLU A 61 32.49 -4.38 -23.93
CA GLU A 61 32.48 -3.85 -22.56
C GLU A 61 32.09 -4.93 -21.53
N GLY A 62 31.82 -6.15 -21.97
CA GLY A 62 31.46 -7.29 -21.12
C GLY A 62 29.98 -7.34 -20.75
N SER A 63 29.12 -6.52 -21.37
CA SER A 63 27.67 -6.48 -21.10
C SER A 63 26.88 -7.14 -22.22
N ALA A 64 25.93 -8.03 -21.91
CA ALA A 64 25.05 -8.59 -22.92
C ALA A 64 23.88 -7.63 -23.21
N TRP A 65 23.31 -7.69 -24.42
CA TRP A 65 22.11 -6.92 -24.77
C TRP A 65 20.97 -7.15 -23.77
N TRP A 66 20.78 -8.40 -23.33
CA TRP A 66 19.79 -8.76 -22.32
C TRP A 66 19.97 -8.05 -20.98
N SER A 67 21.20 -7.80 -20.54
CA SER A 67 21.46 -7.04 -19.31
C SER A 67 20.93 -5.60 -19.45
N ARG A 68 21.20 -4.97 -20.61
CA ARG A 68 20.67 -3.63 -20.93
C ARG A 68 19.16 -3.61 -21.05
N GLN A 69 18.56 -4.62 -21.68
CA GLN A 69 17.10 -4.72 -21.81
C GLN A 69 16.40 -4.95 -20.47
N LEU A 70 17.00 -5.73 -19.56
CA LEU A 70 16.49 -5.88 -18.20
C LEU A 70 16.53 -4.54 -17.45
N ASP A 71 17.63 -3.79 -17.55
CA ASP A 71 17.73 -2.46 -16.95
C ASP A 71 16.73 -1.46 -17.56
N GLU A 72 16.52 -1.49 -18.87
CA GLU A 72 15.52 -0.68 -19.56
C GLU A 72 14.08 -1.07 -19.16
N SER A 73 13.80 -2.36 -19.00
CA SER A 73 12.52 -2.86 -18.49
C SER A 73 12.24 -2.35 -17.08
N VAL A 74 13.22 -2.44 -16.17
CA VAL A 74 13.09 -1.87 -14.82
C VAL A 74 12.79 -0.37 -14.86
N LYS A 75 13.50 0.40 -15.70
CA LYS A 75 13.23 1.84 -15.88
C LYS A 75 11.84 2.10 -16.45
N HIS A 76 11.36 1.24 -17.36
CA HIS A 76 10.03 1.34 -17.93
C HIS A 76 8.95 1.12 -16.85
N THR A 77 9.11 0.10 -16.01
CA THR A 77 8.19 -0.20 -14.89
C THR A 77 8.09 0.98 -13.90
N VAL A 78 9.20 1.66 -13.62
CA VAL A 78 9.19 2.89 -12.80
C VAL A 78 8.38 4.01 -13.48
N GLY A 79 8.48 4.15 -14.79
CA GLY A 79 7.67 5.10 -15.56
C GLY A 79 6.17 4.78 -15.52
N VAL A 80 5.81 3.50 -15.66
CA VAL A 80 4.41 3.02 -15.52
C VAL A 80 3.87 3.30 -14.12
N SER A 81 4.68 3.12 -13.06
CA SER A 81 4.29 3.45 -11.68
C SER A 81 3.95 4.94 -11.51
N LYS A 82 4.72 5.86 -12.13
CA LYS A 82 4.39 7.30 -12.11
C LYS A 82 3.03 7.57 -12.77
N ASP A 83 2.80 7.02 -13.96
CA ASP A 83 1.57 7.21 -14.72
C ASP A 83 0.36 6.60 -13.97
N LEU A 84 0.54 5.40 -13.39
CA LEU A 84 -0.48 4.73 -12.58
C LEU A 84 -0.83 5.56 -11.34
N ARG A 85 0.16 6.15 -10.65
CA ARG A 85 -0.08 7.01 -9.49
C ARG A 85 -0.97 8.21 -9.83
N GLU A 86 -0.69 8.87 -10.94
CA GLU A 86 -1.50 9.98 -11.43
C GLU A 86 -2.92 9.51 -11.80
N GLY A 87 -3.01 8.36 -12.47
CA GLY A 87 -4.28 7.69 -12.78
C GLY A 87 -5.11 7.38 -11.53
N VAL A 88 -4.51 6.83 -10.47
CA VAL A 88 -5.18 6.56 -9.19
C VAL A 88 -5.61 7.86 -8.52
N ARG A 89 -4.74 8.87 -8.45
CA ARG A 89 -5.06 10.20 -7.89
C ARG A 89 -6.27 10.85 -8.56
N GLU A 90 -6.27 10.86 -9.90
CA GLU A 90 -7.41 11.36 -10.68
C GLU A 90 -8.67 10.52 -10.49
N SER A 91 -8.52 9.20 -10.36
CA SER A 91 -9.65 8.30 -10.12
C SER A 91 -10.29 8.53 -8.75
N ILE A 92 -9.52 8.85 -7.70
CA ILE A 92 -10.06 9.18 -6.36
C ILE A 92 -10.96 10.41 -6.46
N GLU A 93 -10.48 11.47 -7.11
CA GLU A 93 -11.23 12.72 -7.28
C GLU A 93 -12.51 12.51 -8.12
N LEU A 94 -12.41 11.70 -9.17
CA LEU A 94 -13.54 11.35 -10.04
C LEU A 94 -14.60 10.55 -9.27
N LEU A 95 -14.19 9.50 -8.55
CA LEU A 95 -15.11 8.68 -7.75
C LEU A 95 -15.81 9.49 -6.67
N ALA A 96 -15.06 10.32 -5.94
CA ALA A 96 -15.63 11.17 -4.90
C ALA A 96 -16.59 12.23 -5.48
N THR A 97 -16.28 12.78 -6.65
CA THR A 97 -17.17 13.71 -7.36
C THR A 97 -18.47 13.02 -7.78
N GLU A 98 -18.39 11.82 -8.38
CA GLU A 98 -19.57 11.02 -8.75
C GLU A 98 -20.46 10.74 -7.53
N VAL A 99 -19.87 10.39 -6.38
CA VAL A 99 -20.66 10.19 -5.14
C VAL A 99 -21.40 11.46 -4.75
N VAL A 100 -20.75 12.62 -4.74
CA VAL A 100 -21.38 13.90 -4.39
C VAL A 100 -22.52 14.24 -5.37
N GLU A 101 -22.30 14.05 -6.66
CA GLU A 101 -23.29 14.34 -7.70
C GLU A 101 -24.50 13.40 -7.62
N ARG A 102 -24.28 12.10 -7.44
CA ARG A 102 -25.36 11.12 -7.28
C ARG A 102 -26.15 11.34 -6.00
N ARG A 103 -25.50 11.68 -4.88
CA ARG A 103 -26.21 12.05 -3.64
C ARG A 103 -27.17 13.20 -3.87
N LYS A 104 -26.70 14.23 -4.58
CA LYS A 104 -27.53 15.37 -4.97
C LYS A 104 -28.68 14.96 -5.88
N ALA A 105 -28.43 14.12 -6.89
CA ALA A 105 -29.47 13.59 -7.78
C ALA A 105 -30.53 12.73 -7.05
N GLN A 106 -30.11 12.02 -6.01
CA GLN A 106 -30.99 11.19 -5.16
C GLN A 106 -31.63 11.97 -4.00
N ASN A 107 -31.43 13.29 -3.91
CA ASN A 107 -31.93 14.15 -2.83
C ASN A 107 -31.46 13.75 -1.42
N LEU A 108 -30.27 13.18 -1.31
CA LEU A 108 -29.65 12.86 -0.02
C LEU A 108 -28.99 14.11 0.60
N PRO A 109 -28.86 14.17 1.94
CA PRO A 109 -28.15 15.26 2.60
C PRO A 109 -26.71 15.42 2.07
N PRO A 110 -26.23 16.66 1.83
CA PRO A 110 -24.87 16.89 1.39
C PRO A 110 -23.88 16.47 2.48
N LEU A 111 -22.75 15.91 2.03
CA LEU A 111 -21.65 15.54 2.91
C LEU A 111 -21.03 16.79 3.56
N GLN A 112 -20.61 16.65 4.81
CA GLN A 112 -19.97 17.71 5.58
C GLN A 112 -18.46 17.69 5.37
N GLN A 113 -17.78 18.77 5.77
CA GLN A 113 -16.33 18.89 5.59
C GLN A 113 -15.52 17.74 6.22
N GLU A 114 -16.00 17.19 7.33
CA GLU A 114 -15.42 16.04 8.03
C GLU A 114 -15.52 14.74 7.24
N ASP A 115 -16.51 14.61 6.35
CA ASP A 115 -16.71 13.44 5.51
C ASP A 115 -15.77 13.43 4.30
N ALA A 116 -15.17 14.56 3.93
CA ALA A 116 -14.38 14.66 2.71
C ALA A 116 -13.16 13.72 2.73
N GLN A 117 -12.39 13.72 3.82
CA GLN A 117 -11.25 12.81 3.97
C GLN A 117 -11.70 11.36 4.16
N VAL A 118 -12.89 11.12 4.73
CA VAL A 118 -13.49 9.79 4.80
C VAL A 118 -13.79 9.28 3.38
N LEU A 119 -14.45 10.09 2.56
CA LEU A 119 -14.77 9.77 1.17
C LEU A 119 -13.51 9.53 0.34
N ALA A 120 -12.45 10.35 0.53
CA ALA A 120 -11.16 10.14 -0.11
C ALA A 120 -10.58 8.75 0.19
N ARG A 121 -10.61 8.35 1.47
CA ARG A 121 -10.16 7.02 1.91
C ARG A 121 -11.03 5.90 1.35
N GLN A 122 -12.34 6.06 1.30
CA GLN A 122 -13.24 5.06 0.71
C GLN A 122 -13.04 4.92 -0.80
N ALA A 123 -12.84 6.03 -1.53
CA ALA A 123 -12.51 6.01 -2.95
C ALA A 123 -11.16 5.32 -3.22
N LEU A 124 -10.15 5.60 -2.38
CA LEU A 124 -8.88 4.90 -2.41
C LEU A 124 -9.07 3.38 -2.19
N ARG A 125 -9.80 2.98 -1.14
CA ARG A 125 -10.12 1.57 -0.84
C ARG A 125 -10.86 0.89 -1.99
N PHE A 126 -11.81 1.57 -2.63
CA PHE A 126 -12.50 1.04 -3.81
C PHE A 126 -11.52 0.76 -4.96
N LEU A 127 -10.61 1.69 -5.26
CA LEU A 127 -9.58 1.49 -6.29
C LEU A 127 -8.63 0.34 -5.93
N TYR A 128 -8.27 0.20 -4.66
CA TYR A 128 -7.49 -0.93 -4.17
C TYR A 128 -8.14 -2.28 -4.45
N ARG A 129 -9.46 -2.39 -4.24
CA ARG A 129 -10.18 -3.63 -4.58
C ARG A 129 -10.06 -3.95 -6.07
N VAL A 130 -10.16 -2.95 -6.93
CA VAL A 130 -9.99 -3.12 -8.38
C VAL A 130 -8.57 -3.55 -8.72
N LEU A 131 -7.57 -2.87 -8.16
CA LEU A 131 -6.14 -3.17 -8.37
C LEU A 131 -5.76 -4.55 -7.84
N PHE A 132 -6.33 -4.94 -6.70
CA PHE A 132 -6.19 -6.29 -6.16
C PHE A 132 -6.73 -7.34 -7.13
N LEU A 133 -7.95 -7.16 -7.66
CA LEU A 133 -8.49 -8.09 -8.65
C LEU A 133 -7.58 -8.18 -9.88
N LEU A 134 -7.04 -7.05 -10.36
CA LEU A 134 -6.13 -7.01 -11.51
C LEU A 134 -4.84 -7.78 -11.24
N TYR A 135 -4.29 -7.66 -10.04
CA TYR A 135 -3.11 -8.39 -9.62
C TYR A 135 -3.39 -9.90 -9.47
N ALA A 136 -4.50 -10.25 -8.80
CA ALA A 136 -4.90 -11.64 -8.59
C ALA A 136 -5.22 -12.37 -9.89
N GLU A 137 -5.81 -11.67 -10.88
CA GLU A 137 -6.06 -12.25 -12.20
C GLU A 137 -4.77 -12.46 -13.00
N ALA A 138 -3.79 -11.57 -12.80
CA ALA A 138 -2.49 -11.65 -13.44
C ALA A 138 -1.54 -12.69 -12.78
N SER A 139 -1.89 -13.19 -11.59
CA SER A 139 -1.07 -14.15 -10.81
C SER A 139 -1.89 -15.40 -10.43
N PRO A 140 -2.23 -16.29 -11.39
CA PRO A 140 -3.09 -17.45 -11.16
C PRO A 140 -2.60 -18.41 -10.08
N GLU A 141 -1.29 -18.45 -9.82
CA GLU A 141 -0.64 -19.24 -8.77
C GLU A 141 -1.13 -18.92 -7.34
N LEU A 142 -1.77 -17.77 -7.15
CA LEU A 142 -2.37 -17.38 -5.88
C LEU A 142 -3.71 -18.09 -5.62
N GLU A 143 -4.32 -18.66 -6.66
CA GLU A 143 -5.62 -19.35 -6.63
C GLU A 143 -6.77 -18.53 -6.03
N VAL A 144 -6.66 -17.20 -5.98
CA VAL A 144 -7.74 -16.34 -5.47
C VAL A 144 -8.92 -16.30 -6.44
N LEU A 145 -8.61 -16.15 -7.73
CA LEU A 145 -9.57 -16.11 -8.82
C LEU A 145 -9.48 -17.42 -9.64
N PRO A 146 -10.59 -17.97 -10.14
CA PRO A 146 -10.60 -19.19 -10.96
C PRO A 146 -10.15 -18.92 -12.41
N VAL A 147 -8.96 -18.32 -12.56
CA VAL A 147 -8.35 -18.03 -13.86
C VAL A 147 -8.11 -19.34 -14.63
N GLY A 148 -8.41 -19.34 -15.93
CA GLY A 148 -8.34 -20.53 -16.78
C GLY A 148 -9.61 -21.38 -16.81
N THR A 149 -10.67 -21.00 -16.08
CA THR A 149 -12.00 -21.62 -16.24
C THR A 149 -12.84 -20.87 -17.28
N PRO A 150 -13.48 -21.56 -18.24
CA PRO A 150 -14.28 -20.90 -19.29
C PRO A 150 -15.44 -20.06 -18.74
N GLU A 151 -15.98 -20.42 -17.58
CA GLU A 151 -17.06 -19.69 -16.90
C GLU A 151 -16.55 -18.36 -16.32
N TYR A 152 -15.35 -18.36 -15.71
CA TYR A 152 -14.72 -17.15 -15.22
C TYR A 152 -14.36 -16.22 -16.39
N GLU A 153 -13.68 -16.76 -17.40
CA GLU A 153 -13.23 -15.99 -18.57
C GLU A 153 -14.38 -15.26 -19.28
N ARG A 154 -15.54 -15.93 -19.44
CA ARG A 154 -16.71 -15.35 -20.12
C ARG A 154 -17.56 -14.45 -19.23
N GLY A 155 -17.66 -14.74 -17.93
CA GLY A 155 -18.63 -14.10 -17.03
C GLY A 155 -18.04 -13.01 -16.14
N TYR A 156 -16.80 -13.20 -15.68
CA TYR A 156 -16.26 -12.52 -14.50
C TYR A 156 -14.89 -11.87 -14.75
N SER A 157 -14.16 -12.30 -15.77
CA SER A 157 -12.82 -11.80 -16.05
C SER A 157 -12.76 -10.28 -16.17
N LEU A 158 -11.65 -9.70 -15.71
CA LEU A 158 -11.40 -8.28 -15.88
C LEU A 158 -11.05 -7.98 -17.33
N ASP A 159 -10.60 -8.95 -18.11
CA ASP A 159 -10.54 -8.87 -19.58
C ASP A 159 -11.87 -8.45 -20.19
N ARG A 160 -13.00 -9.01 -19.73
CA ARG A 160 -14.31 -8.54 -20.16
C ARG A 160 -14.55 -7.07 -19.79
N LEU A 161 -14.12 -6.63 -18.61
CA LEU A 161 -14.20 -5.21 -18.24
C LEU A 161 -13.31 -4.34 -19.15
N ARG A 162 -12.14 -4.82 -19.56
CA ARG A 162 -11.25 -4.13 -20.51
C ARG A 162 -11.93 -3.91 -21.87
N GLU A 163 -12.70 -4.89 -22.34
CA GLU A 163 -13.49 -4.75 -23.57
C GLU A 163 -14.61 -3.73 -23.40
N LEU A 164 -15.37 -3.81 -22.30
CA LEU A 164 -16.48 -2.90 -22.03
C LEU A 164 -16.03 -1.45 -21.87
N VAL A 165 -14.85 -1.21 -21.31
CA VAL A 165 -14.26 0.13 -21.16
C VAL A 165 -13.96 0.80 -22.50
N GLN A 166 -13.84 0.04 -23.59
CA GLN A 166 -13.61 0.60 -24.92
C GLN A 166 -14.92 0.89 -25.69
N VAL A 167 -16.07 0.45 -25.16
CA VAL A 167 -17.37 0.65 -25.82
C VAL A 167 -17.91 2.06 -25.50
N PRO A 168 -18.17 2.91 -26.50
CA PRO A 168 -18.72 4.24 -26.24
C PRO A 168 -20.13 4.20 -25.64
N LEU A 169 -20.36 4.96 -24.58
CA LEU A 169 -21.69 5.12 -23.96
C LEU A 169 -22.45 6.25 -24.67
N ALA A 170 -23.37 5.88 -25.56
CA ALA A 170 -24.05 6.80 -26.46
C ALA A 170 -25.13 7.65 -25.78
N ASP A 171 -25.92 7.07 -24.87
CA ASP A 171 -27.09 7.71 -24.26
C ASP A 171 -26.94 7.94 -22.74
N HIS A 172 -27.80 8.80 -22.20
CA HIS A 172 -27.77 9.20 -20.78
C HIS A 172 -28.06 8.04 -19.81
N GLU A 173 -28.92 7.08 -20.19
CA GLU A 173 -29.26 5.95 -19.34
C GLU A 173 -28.08 4.98 -19.23
N SER A 174 -27.44 4.67 -20.37
CA SER A 174 -26.20 3.88 -20.43
C SER A 174 -25.06 4.49 -19.62
N ARG A 175 -24.93 5.83 -19.60
CA ARG A 175 -23.90 6.54 -18.80
C ARG A 175 -24.16 6.50 -17.30
N ASN A 176 -25.41 6.67 -16.87
CA ASN A 176 -25.78 6.79 -15.46
C ASN A 176 -26.15 5.47 -14.78
N GLY A 177 -26.38 4.41 -15.58
CA GLY A 177 -26.55 3.05 -15.10
C GLY A 177 -25.35 2.55 -14.28
N THR A 178 -25.54 1.48 -13.52
CA THR A 178 -24.57 1.00 -12.53
C THR A 178 -24.03 -0.40 -12.86
N HIS A 179 -24.03 -0.80 -14.13
CA HIS A 179 -23.66 -2.16 -14.55
C HIS A 179 -22.21 -2.51 -14.18
N LEU A 180 -21.26 -1.60 -14.46
CA LEU A 180 -19.85 -1.81 -14.12
C LEU A 180 -19.66 -1.91 -12.60
N TYR A 181 -20.34 -1.03 -11.85
CA TYR A 181 -20.29 -1.01 -10.38
C TYR A 181 -20.83 -2.31 -9.78
N GLN A 182 -21.99 -2.78 -10.24
CA GLN A 182 -22.60 -4.03 -9.78
C GLN A 182 -21.77 -5.26 -10.16
N SER A 183 -21.11 -5.23 -11.32
CA SER A 183 -20.21 -6.31 -11.77
C SER A 183 -19.01 -6.43 -10.85
N LEU A 184 -18.32 -5.30 -10.58
CA LEU A 184 -17.22 -5.23 -9.62
C LEU A 184 -17.67 -5.62 -8.21
N GLY A 185 -18.81 -5.11 -7.74
CA GLY A 185 -19.37 -5.46 -6.44
C GLY A 185 -19.68 -6.96 -6.30
N THR A 186 -20.02 -7.64 -7.40
CA THR A 186 -20.18 -9.10 -7.39
C THR A 186 -18.85 -9.81 -7.23
N LEU A 187 -17.81 -9.40 -7.96
CA LEU A 187 -16.45 -9.93 -7.78
C LEU A 187 -15.93 -9.71 -6.36
N PHE A 188 -16.11 -8.51 -5.80
CA PHE A 188 -15.70 -8.20 -4.43
C PHE A 188 -16.35 -9.14 -3.41
N ARG A 189 -17.66 -9.40 -3.54
CA ARG A 189 -18.35 -10.35 -2.65
C ARG A 189 -17.88 -11.78 -2.84
N LEU A 190 -17.66 -12.22 -4.08
CA LEU A 190 -17.19 -13.58 -4.37
C LEU A 190 -15.77 -13.82 -3.83
N VAL A 191 -14.89 -12.82 -3.91
CA VAL A 191 -13.55 -12.89 -3.31
C VAL A 191 -13.62 -12.87 -1.78
N ASP A 192 -14.38 -11.95 -1.19
CA ASP A 192 -14.49 -11.84 0.27
C ASP A 192 -15.08 -13.10 0.93
N GLN A 193 -16.21 -13.57 0.41
CA GLN A 193 -16.97 -14.66 1.02
C GLN A 193 -16.53 -16.04 0.52
N GLY A 194 -15.85 -16.08 -0.61
CA GLY A 194 -15.65 -17.29 -1.39
C GLY A 194 -16.93 -17.77 -2.06
N TYR A 195 -16.77 -18.66 -3.02
CA TYR A 195 -17.88 -19.33 -3.68
C TYR A 195 -17.42 -20.68 -4.20
N SER A 196 -18.25 -21.69 -4.09
CA SER A 196 -18.00 -22.98 -4.75
C SER A 196 -19.27 -23.38 -5.45
N SER A 197 -19.20 -23.51 -6.77
CA SER A 197 -20.32 -24.01 -7.56
C SER A 197 -20.75 -25.39 -7.05
N PRO A 198 -22.07 -25.67 -6.96
CA PRO A 198 -22.56 -27.03 -6.70
C PRO A 198 -22.16 -28.03 -7.79
N ASP A 199 -21.89 -27.55 -9.01
CA ASP A 199 -21.32 -28.35 -10.10
C ASP A 199 -19.80 -28.53 -9.88
N PRO A 200 -19.26 -29.76 -9.83
CA PRO A 200 -17.83 -30.03 -9.75
C PRO A 200 -16.98 -29.38 -10.85
N GLN A 201 -17.57 -29.04 -12.01
CA GLN A 201 -16.89 -28.32 -13.09
C GLN A 201 -17.13 -26.81 -13.06
N GLY A 202 -17.90 -26.30 -12.10
CA GLY A 202 -18.21 -24.89 -12.01
C GLY A 202 -17.12 -24.07 -11.31
N VAL A 203 -17.29 -22.74 -11.35
CA VAL A 203 -16.31 -21.81 -10.76
C VAL A 203 -16.18 -21.98 -9.25
N LYS A 204 -14.94 -21.86 -8.78
CA LYS A 204 -14.58 -21.81 -7.37
C LYS A 204 -13.79 -20.52 -7.10
N PHE A 205 -14.32 -19.68 -6.23
CA PHE A 205 -13.61 -18.54 -5.64
C PHE A 205 -13.17 -18.95 -4.25
N ASN A 206 -11.88 -18.85 -3.98
CA ASN A 206 -11.38 -19.08 -2.63
C ASN A 206 -11.65 -17.83 -1.79
N ALA A 207 -12.22 -18.04 -0.59
CA ALA A 207 -12.59 -16.94 0.30
C ALA A 207 -11.35 -16.21 0.79
N LEU A 208 -11.43 -14.88 0.84
CA LEU A 208 -10.32 -14.02 1.17
C LEU A 208 -10.81 -12.88 2.04
N ARG A 209 -11.03 -13.19 3.32
CA ARG A 209 -11.62 -12.27 4.31
C ARG A 209 -10.58 -11.23 4.73
N ALA A 210 -10.62 -10.06 4.10
CA ALA A 210 -9.78 -8.94 4.43
C ALA A 210 -10.61 -7.69 4.72
N ASP A 211 -10.16 -6.84 5.65
CA ASP A 211 -10.81 -5.56 5.95
C ASP A 211 -10.95 -4.66 4.72
N LEU A 212 -10.10 -4.87 3.71
CA LEU A 212 -10.19 -4.25 2.39
C LEU A 212 -11.57 -4.48 1.74
N PHE A 213 -12.15 -5.67 1.86
CA PHE A 213 -13.43 -6.02 1.23
C PHE A 213 -14.66 -5.84 2.14
N SER A 214 -14.46 -5.36 3.38
CA SER A 214 -15.56 -5.07 4.30
C SER A 214 -16.56 -4.06 3.71
N PRO A 215 -17.89 -4.28 3.79
CA PRO A 215 -18.88 -3.32 3.29
C PRO A 215 -18.73 -1.90 3.86
N ASP A 216 -18.37 -1.79 5.15
CA ASP A 216 -18.22 -0.48 5.82
C ASP A 216 -17.05 0.34 5.26
N ALA A 217 -16.09 -0.32 4.61
CA ALA A 217 -14.91 0.30 4.02
C ALA A 217 -15.22 1.20 2.81
N THR A 218 -16.40 1.07 2.20
CA THR A 218 -16.86 1.85 1.04
C THR A 218 -18.29 2.38 1.18
N ALA A 219 -18.78 2.52 2.41
CA ALA A 219 -20.19 2.80 2.71
C ALA A 219 -20.80 4.02 1.97
N LEU A 220 -20.07 5.14 1.86
CA LEU A 220 -20.54 6.35 1.16
C LEU A 220 -20.66 6.15 -0.35
N ILE A 221 -19.81 5.29 -0.92
CA ILE A 221 -19.90 4.89 -2.33
C ILE A 221 -21.09 3.95 -2.50
N ASP A 222 -21.22 2.97 -1.59
CA ASP A 222 -22.25 1.93 -1.69
C ASP A 222 -23.67 2.46 -1.45
N GLU A 223 -23.82 3.57 -0.73
CA GLU A 223 -25.10 4.26 -0.52
C GLU A 223 -25.72 4.76 -1.84
N VAL A 224 -24.89 5.17 -2.81
CA VAL A 224 -25.37 5.79 -4.07
C VAL A 224 -25.01 5.00 -5.33
N GLY A 225 -24.08 4.06 -5.22
CA GLY A 225 -23.45 3.37 -6.36
C GLY A 225 -22.61 4.29 -7.24
N LEU A 226 -22.03 3.75 -8.31
CA LEU A 226 -21.24 4.52 -9.28
C LEU A 226 -21.81 4.36 -10.69
N GLY A 227 -21.85 5.46 -11.44
CA GLY A 227 -22.25 5.47 -12.84
C GLY A 227 -21.25 4.76 -13.75
N ASN A 228 -21.74 4.21 -14.86
CA ASN A 228 -20.94 3.53 -15.86
C ASN A 228 -19.89 4.47 -16.49
N GLN A 229 -20.23 5.74 -16.76
CA GLN A 229 -19.27 6.71 -17.31
C GLN A 229 -18.08 6.91 -16.35
N ALA A 230 -18.38 7.21 -15.08
CA ALA A 230 -17.36 7.41 -14.06
C ALA A 230 -16.45 6.17 -13.92
N LEU A 231 -17.03 4.97 -13.88
CA LEU A 231 -16.23 3.75 -13.80
C LEU A 231 -15.47 3.41 -15.08
N GLN A 232 -16.01 3.73 -16.26
CA GLN A 232 -15.29 3.58 -17.52
C GLN A 232 -14.04 4.46 -17.55
N ASP A 233 -14.16 5.71 -17.09
CA ASP A 233 -13.03 6.63 -17.02
C ASP A 233 -11.99 6.17 -15.99
N VAL A 234 -12.42 5.69 -14.81
CA VAL A 234 -11.54 5.10 -13.79
C VAL A 234 -10.82 3.87 -14.33
N LEU A 235 -11.54 2.89 -14.84
CA LEU A 235 -10.96 1.66 -15.39
C LEU A 235 -10.07 1.96 -16.60
N GLY A 236 -10.43 2.93 -17.43
CA GLY A 236 -9.61 3.41 -18.53
C GLY A 236 -8.27 4.01 -18.08
N ARG A 237 -8.17 4.56 -16.86
CA ARG A 237 -6.92 5.06 -16.28
C ARG A 237 -6.08 3.95 -15.65
N LEU A 238 -6.72 2.89 -15.16
CA LEU A 238 -6.03 1.76 -14.51
C LEU A 238 -5.59 0.68 -15.50
N LEU A 239 -6.34 0.47 -16.59
CA LEU A 239 -6.11 -0.66 -17.50
C LEU A 239 -5.25 -0.30 -18.72
N LEU A 240 -5.21 0.98 -19.09
CA LEU A 240 -4.65 1.44 -20.35
C LEU A 240 -3.57 2.51 -20.09
N SER A 241 -2.47 2.43 -20.83
CA SER A 241 -1.39 3.42 -20.80
C SER A 241 -1.91 4.81 -21.18
N LYS A 242 -1.18 5.85 -20.75
CA LYS A 242 -1.46 7.23 -21.20
C LYS A 242 -1.43 7.30 -22.72
N GLU A 243 -2.36 8.07 -23.27
CA GLU A 243 -2.44 8.33 -24.69
C GLU A 243 -1.23 9.16 -25.14
N ARG A 244 -0.56 8.73 -26.21
CA ARG A 244 0.57 9.45 -26.82
C ARG A 244 0.35 9.56 -28.31
N ARG A 245 0.55 10.76 -28.86
CA ARG A 245 0.31 11.04 -30.28
C ARG A 245 1.10 10.06 -31.17
N GLY A 246 0.40 9.31 -32.02
CA GLY A 246 1.00 8.35 -32.95
C GLY A 246 1.36 6.98 -32.36
N ARG A 247 0.92 6.68 -31.12
CA ARG A 247 1.10 5.38 -30.48
C ARG A 247 -0.23 4.92 -29.88
N ASP A 248 -0.64 3.70 -30.22
CA ASP A 248 -1.82 3.09 -29.62
C ASP A 248 -1.64 2.95 -28.10
N ARG A 249 -2.74 3.08 -27.34
CA ARG A 249 -2.72 2.81 -25.91
C ARG A 249 -2.43 1.33 -25.69
N GLY A 250 -1.41 1.03 -24.89
CA GLY A 250 -1.08 -0.33 -24.48
C GLY A 250 -1.79 -0.70 -23.19
N PHE A 251 -1.95 -2.00 -22.93
CA PHE A 251 -2.45 -2.48 -21.65
C PHE A 251 -1.36 -2.44 -20.58
N ILE A 252 -1.76 -2.14 -19.35
CA ILE A 252 -0.87 -2.22 -18.19
C ILE A 252 -0.84 -3.65 -17.68
N SER A 253 0.36 -4.25 -17.61
CA SER A 253 0.56 -5.59 -17.04
C SER A 253 0.73 -5.50 -15.52
N TYR A 254 -0.20 -6.10 -14.78
CA TYR A 254 -0.16 -6.13 -13.31
C TYR A 254 0.69 -7.28 -12.76
N ALA A 255 1.05 -8.28 -13.57
CA ALA A 255 2.02 -9.30 -13.20
C ALA A 255 3.44 -8.74 -13.05
N GLU A 256 3.79 -7.74 -13.88
CA GLU A 256 5.13 -7.11 -13.87
C GLU A 256 5.23 -5.91 -12.92
N LEU A 257 4.08 -5.37 -12.48
CA LEU A 257 4.03 -4.38 -11.42
C LEU A 257 4.29 -5.09 -10.09
N GLY A 258 5.58 -5.20 -9.73
CA GLY A 258 5.97 -5.73 -8.42
C GLY A 258 5.25 -5.00 -7.28
N ILE A 259 5.02 -5.69 -6.16
CA ILE A 259 4.27 -5.15 -5.01
C ILE A 259 4.86 -3.80 -4.53
N ASN A 260 6.19 -3.65 -4.60
CA ASN A 260 6.89 -2.40 -4.29
C ASN A 260 6.41 -1.20 -5.14
N GLN A 261 6.05 -1.44 -6.41
CA GLN A 261 5.56 -0.40 -7.32
C GLN A 261 4.12 -0.02 -7.03
N LEU A 262 3.26 -0.97 -6.62
CA LEU A 262 1.95 -0.64 -6.07
C LEU A 262 2.13 0.21 -4.81
N GLY A 263 2.94 -0.23 -3.85
CA GLY A 263 3.24 0.54 -2.64
C GLY A 263 3.65 1.99 -2.95
N ALA A 264 4.57 2.18 -3.91
CA ALA A 264 5.05 3.49 -4.35
C ALA A 264 3.95 4.41 -4.92
N VAL A 265 2.96 3.85 -5.62
CA VAL A 265 1.80 4.61 -6.10
C VAL A 265 1.10 5.26 -4.92
N TYR A 266 0.82 4.48 -3.87
CA TYR A 266 0.01 4.93 -2.75
C TYR A 266 0.78 5.78 -1.73
N GLU A 267 2.06 5.48 -1.50
CA GLU A 267 2.92 6.37 -0.70
C GLU A 267 2.94 7.78 -1.27
N GLY A 268 2.98 7.90 -2.59
CA GLY A 268 2.89 9.18 -3.27
C GLY A 268 1.58 9.93 -3.00
N LEU A 269 0.51 9.23 -2.63
CA LEU A 269 -0.81 9.78 -2.33
C LEU A 269 -1.00 10.13 -0.84
N MET A 270 -0.12 9.68 0.05
CA MET A 270 -0.25 9.96 1.50
C MET A 270 -0.21 11.46 1.86
N SER A 271 0.34 12.30 0.96
CA SER A 271 0.42 13.75 1.16
C SER A 271 -0.76 14.53 0.59
N TYR A 272 -1.76 13.82 0.04
CA TYR A 272 -2.97 14.41 -0.52
C TYR A 272 -4.12 14.36 0.49
N GLU A 273 -4.87 15.44 0.53
CA GLU A 273 -6.07 15.57 1.36
C GLU A 273 -7.29 15.85 0.48
N GLY A 274 -8.40 15.20 0.84
CA GLY A 274 -9.72 15.41 0.28
C GLY A 274 -10.48 16.46 1.07
N PHE A 275 -11.02 17.46 0.40
CA PHE A 275 -11.84 18.51 1.00
C PHE A 275 -12.91 19.01 0.04
N PHE A 276 -14.02 19.53 0.55
CA PHE A 276 -15.00 20.23 -0.27
C PHE A 276 -14.61 21.71 -0.46
N ALA A 277 -14.76 22.20 -1.69
CA ALA A 277 -14.50 23.59 -2.02
C ALA A 277 -15.55 24.51 -1.37
N ASN A 278 -15.12 25.45 -0.52
CA ASN A 278 -16.03 26.43 0.09
C ASN A 278 -16.37 27.61 -0.84
N ASP A 279 -15.48 27.90 -1.79
CA ASP A 279 -15.62 28.96 -2.80
C ASP A 279 -14.99 28.46 -4.11
N TYR A 280 -14.97 29.29 -5.15
CA TYR A 280 -14.24 29.03 -6.38
C TYR A 280 -12.74 28.88 -6.11
N LEU A 281 -12.20 27.73 -6.51
CA LEU A 281 -10.78 27.41 -6.38
C LEU A 281 -10.15 27.21 -7.76
N TYR A 282 -8.97 27.77 -7.95
CA TYR A 282 -8.18 27.66 -9.17
C TYR A 282 -6.99 26.76 -8.93
N GLU A 283 -6.75 25.82 -9.85
CA GLU A 283 -5.58 24.96 -9.77
C GLU A 283 -4.33 25.63 -10.32
N VAL A 284 -3.24 25.54 -9.56
CA VAL A 284 -1.96 26.16 -9.87
C VAL A 284 -0.80 25.19 -9.70
N ALA A 285 0.16 25.28 -10.59
CA ALA A 285 1.42 24.54 -10.53
C ALA A 285 2.54 25.37 -11.19
N PRO A 286 3.83 25.16 -10.84
CA PRO A 286 4.90 25.97 -11.41
C PRO A 286 4.95 25.78 -12.93
N LYS A 287 4.79 26.87 -13.71
CA LYS A 287 4.64 26.84 -15.17
C LYS A 287 3.42 26.02 -15.67
N GLY A 288 2.42 25.80 -14.82
CA GLY A 288 1.26 24.94 -15.11
C GLY A 288 1.60 23.44 -15.17
N ASP A 289 2.81 23.04 -14.76
CA ASP A 289 3.28 21.66 -14.81
C ASP A 289 2.94 20.91 -13.52
N THR A 290 2.02 19.95 -13.63
CA THR A 290 1.51 19.15 -12.52
C THR A 290 2.42 17.97 -12.14
N ASP A 291 3.53 17.73 -12.85
CA ASP A 291 4.42 16.58 -12.61
C ASP A 291 4.98 16.52 -11.17
N LYS A 292 5.19 17.69 -10.56
CA LYS A 292 5.67 17.82 -9.16
C LYS A 292 4.54 17.99 -8.14
N GLY A 293 3.30 17.93 -8.62
CA GLY A 293 2.08 18.21 -7.91
C GLY A 293 1.57 19.64 -8.15
N SER A 294 0.29 19.83 -7.84
CA SER A 294 -0.44 21.10 -7.95
C SER A 294 -1.14 21.45 -6.64
N TRP A 295 -1.52 22.71 -6.53
CA TRP A 295 -2.27 23.25 -5.39
C TRP A 295 -3.50 24.00 -5.88
N VAL A 296 -4.39 24.34 -4.95
CA VAL A 296 -5.51 25.23 -5.23
C VAL A 296 -5.36 26.56 -4.50
N VAL A 297 -5.85 27.61 -5.14
CA VAL A 297 -5.93 28.96 -4.57
C VAL A 297 -7.34 29.50 -4.72
N SER A 298 -7.80 30.27 -3.73
CA SER A 298 -9.09 30.94 -3.80
C SER A 298 -9.08 32.07 -4.82
N LYS A 299 -10.26 32.43 -5.29
CA LYS A 299 -10.48 33.55 -6.21
C LYS A 299 -9.80 34.85 -5.74
N ASP A 300 -9.85 35.17 -4.45
CA ASP A 300 -9.22 36.39 -3.90
C ASP A 300 -7.70 36.44 -4.05
N ARG A 301 -7.06 35.28 -4.24
CA ARG A 301 -5.61 35.17 -4.40
C ARG A 301 -5.17 35.00 -5.85
N ILE A 302 -6.10 34.78 -6.79
CA ILE A 302 -5.75 34.44 -8.17
C ILE A 302 -5.00 35.57 -8.86
N ASP A 303 -5.33 36.81 -8.55
CA ASP A 303 -4.70 38.00 -9.13
C ASP A 303 -3.22 38.15 -8.74
N THR A 304 -2.80 37.46 -7.67
CA THR A 304 -1.40 37.43 -7.22
C THR A 304 -0.58 36.30 -7.86
N ILE A 305 -1.23 35.40 -8.62
CA ILE A 305 -0.58 34.28 -9.31
C ILE A 305 -0.38 34.61 -10.78
N ALA A 306 0.80 34.29 -11.32
CA ALA A 306 1.06 34.51 -12.74
C ALA A 306 0.19 33.56 -13.59
N LYS A 307 -0.42 34.06 -14.67
CA LYS A 307 -1.26 33.25 -15.57
C LYS A 307 -0.58 31.99 -16.10
N ARG A 308 0.76 32.01 -16.25
CA ARG A 308 1.57 30.86 -16.68
C ARG A 308 1.59 29.71 -15.67
N ASP A 309 1.24 29.98 -14.42
CA ASP A 309 1.23 28.99 -13.33
C ASP A 309 -0.18 28.39 -13.13
N LEU A 310 -1.17 28.82 -13.92
CA LEU A 310 -2.48 28.18 -13.96
C LEU A 310 -2.38 26.81 -14.64
N VAL A 311 -2.97 25.80 -14.02
CA VAL A 311 -3.15 24.50 -14.67
C VAL A 311 -4.29 24.61 -15.66
N MET A 312 -4.04 24.20 -16.90
CA MET A 312 -4.97 24.31 -18.01
C MET A 312 -5.42 22.92 -18.44
N HIS A 313 -6.72 22.74 -18.63
CA HIS A 313 -7.32 21.54 -19.19
C HIS A 313 -7.81 21.83 -20.62
N GLU A 314 -7.64 20.87 -21.52
CA GLU A 314 -8.13 20.97 -22.89
C GLU A 314 -9.55 20.41 -22.94
N ASP A 315 -10.50 21.25 -23.32
CA ASP A 315 -11.89 20.88 -23.48
C ASP A 315 -12.02 19.85 -24.62
N PRO A 316 -12.47 18.61 -24.35
CA PRO A 316 -12.42 17.52 -25.33
C PRO A 316 -13.33 17.74 -26.54
N ASP A 317 -14.38 18.55 -26.40
CA ASP A 317 -15.34 18.85 -27.48
C ASP A 317 -14.86 20.02 -28.36
N THR A 318 -14.13 20.98 -27.78
CA THR A 318 -13.75 22.23 -28.47
C THR A 318 -12.25 22.39 -28.72
N GLY A 319 -11.40 21.60 -28.06
CA GLY A 319 -9.94 21.73 -28.07
C GLY A 319 -9.43 23.01 -27.37
N GLU A 320 -10.31 23.77 -26.70
CA GLU A 320 -9.93 25.02 -26.05
C GLU A 320 -9.25 24.75 -24.70
N LYS A 321 -8.12 25.42 -24.44
CA LYS A 321 -7.44 25.34 -23.15
C LYS A 321 -8.07 26.30 -22.15
N LYS A 322 -8.71 25.77 -21.11
CA LYS A 322 -9.35 26.52 -20.03
C LYS A 322 -8.66 26.23 -18.69
N PRO A 323 -8.60 27.20 -17.75
CA PRO A 323 -8.07 26.94 -16.42
C PRO A 323 -8.94 25.92 -15.68
N VAL A 324 -8.32 25.07 -14.89
CA VAL A 324 -9.04 24.12 -14.01
C VAL A 324 -9.60 24.88 -12.82
N ILE A 325 -10.93 24.88 -12.68
CA ILE A 325 -11.67 25.61 -11.65
C ILE A 325 -12.63 24.64 -10.93
N TYR A 326 -12.58 24.64 -9.60
CA TYR A 326 -13.54 23.93 -8.74
C TYR A 326 -14.60 24.91 -8.25
N THR A 327 -15.85 24.49 -8.30
CA THR A 327 -16.99 25.28 -7.81
C THR A 327 -17.31 24.98 -6.36
N PRO A 328 -18.02 25.87 -5.63
CA PRO A 328 -18.45 25.59 -4.27
C PRO A 328 -19.22 24.26 -4.17
N GLY A 329 -18.84 23.40 -3.22
CA GLY A 329 -19.39 22.06 -3.01
C GLY A 329 -18.72 20.95 -3.83
N SER A 330 -17.84 21.27 -4.78
CA SER A 330 -17.04 20.25 -5.49
C SER A 330 -16.05 19.59 -4.54
N PHE A 331 -15.84 18.29 -4.71
CA PHE A 331 -14.76 17.57 -4.04
C PHE A 331 -13.42 17.91 -4.70
N VAL A 332 -12.38 18.10 -3.89
CA VAL A 332 -11.02 18.42 -4.34
C VAL A 332 -10.04 17.49 -3.63
N TYR A 333 -9.11 16.91 -4.39
CA TYR A 333 -8.05 16.04 -3.84
C TYR A 333 -6.67 16.55 -4.24
N ARG A 334 -5.98 17.29 -3.36
CA ARG A 334 -4.71 17.95 -3.69
C ARG A 334 -3.68 17.86 -2.56
N LEU A 335 -2.43 18.16 -2.91
CA LEU A 335 -1.34 18.23 -1.94
C LEU A 335 -1.64 19.29 -0.88
N SER A 336 -1.60 18.89 0.38
CA SER A 336 -1.65 19.83 1.49
C SER A 336 -0.33 20.58 1.56
N GLY A 337 -0.32 21.86 1.12
CA GLY A 337 0.90 22.65 0.94
C GLY A 337 1.74 22.86 2.20
N ARG A 338 1.21 22.59 3.40
CA ARG A 338 1.92 22.68 4.69
C ARG A 338 2.29 21.33 5.31
N GLU A 339 1.69 20.23 4.89
CA GLU A 339 1.88 18.93 5.56
C GLU A 339 2.95 18.05 4.92
N ARG A 340 3.25 18.23 3.63
CA ARG A 340 4.31 17.47 2.93
C ARG A 340 5.70 17.60 3.57
N GLN A 341 5.99 18.71 4.25
CA GLN A 341 7.23 18.90 5.03
C GLN A 341 7.13 18.41 6.47
N ARG A 342 5.92 18.22 7.00
CA ARG A 342 5.66 17.82 8.39
C ARG A 342 5.39 16.33 8.56
N SER A 343 4.82 15.66 7.56
CA SER A 343 4.46 14.24 7.65
C SER A 343 5.66 13.32 7.60
N ALA A 344 6.81 13.78 7.06
CA ALA A 344 8.03 12.99 6.84
C ALA A 344 7.79 11.66 6.09
N SER A 345 6.62 11.50 5.47
CA SER A 345 6.19 10.34 4.70
C SER A 345 6.86 10.40 3.32
N TYR A 346 8.17 10.16 3.28
CA TYR A 346 8.94 10.12 2.05
C TYR A 346 8.97 8.69 1.51
N TYR A 347 8.62 8.54 0.24
CA TYR A 347 8.91 7.32 -0.51
C TYR A 347 10.40 7.02 -0.41
N THR A 348 10.72 5.81 0.05
CA THR A 348 12.09 5.30 0.01
C THR A 348 12.24 4.47 -1.26
N PRO A 349 13.03 4.93 -2.25
CA PRO A 349 13.31 4.14 -3.45
C PRO A 349 13.72 2.71 -3.12
N GLU A 350 13.21 1.75 -3.89
CA GLU A 350 13.49 0.31 -3.73
C GLU A 350 15.01 0.01 -3.68
N VAL A 351 15.80 0.74 -4.47
CA VAL A 351 17.27 0.60 -4.45
C VAL A 351 17.85 0.93 -3.07
N LEU A 352 17.28 1.90 -2.36
CA LEU A 352 17.69 2.26 -1.01
C LEU A 352 17.20 1.25 0.02
N THR A 353 15.92 0.84 -0.04
CA THR A 353 15.39 -0.16 0.90
C THR A 353 16.18 -1.47 0.78
N ARG A 354 16.36 -1.98 -0.44
CA ARG A 354 17.13 -3.20 -0.72
C ARG A 354 18.54 -3.13 -0.18
N PHE A 355 19.25 -2.03 -0.47
CA PHE A 355 20.63 -1.84 -0.01
C PHE A 355 20.70 -1.77 1.52
N THR A 356 19.86 -0.96 2.16
CA THR A 356 19.88 -0.79 3.61
C THR A 356 19.54 -2.07 4.35
N VAL A 357 18.53 -2.81 3.89
CA VAL A 357 18.17 -4.12 4.47
C VAL A 357 19.31 -5.12 4.29
N SER A 358 19.88 -5.21 3.08
CA SER A 358 20.98 -6.13 2.79
C SER A 358 22.18 -5.89 3.71
N GLN A 359 22.60 -4.63 3.87
CA GLN A 359 23.71 -4.31 4.77
C GLN A 359 23.40 -4.61 6.24
N GLY A 360 22.14 -4.42 6.67
CA GLY A 360 21.71 -4.78 8.02
C GLY A 360 21.70 -6.29 8.25
N LEU A 361 21.23 -7.07 7.27
CA LEU A 361 21.19 -8.53 7.36
C LEU A 361 22.57 -9.16 7.24
N GLU A 362 23.48 -8.61 6.44
CA GLU A 362 24.87 -9.09 6.33
C GLU A 362 25.62 -9.05 7.67
N GLU A 363 25.35 -8.04 8.51
CA GLU A 363 25.95 -7.94 9.84
C GLU A 363 25.29 -8.88 10.87
N LEU A 364 24.01 -9.20 10.67
CA LEU A 364 23.23 -10.04 11.60
C LEU A 364 23.37 -11.54 11.32
N ILE A 365 23.38 -11.94 10.05
CA ILE A 365 23.37 -13.34 9.62
C ILE A 365 24.80 -13.84 9.51
N THR A 366 25.28 -14.54 10.54
CA THR A 366 26.64 -15.09 10.54
C THR A 366 26.73 -16.42 9.76
N PRO A 367 27.94 -16.85 9.34
CA PRO A 367 28.14 -18.15 8.71
C PRO A 367 27.70 -19.35 9.57
N GLU A 368 27.67 -19.23 10.89
CA GLU A 368 27.31 -20.31 11.82
C GLU A 368 25.81 -20.38 12.11
N MET A 369 25.06 -19.32 11.81
CA MET A 369 23.64 -19.18 12.15
C MET A 369 22.75 -20.13 11.34
N THR A 370 22.00 -21.00 12.01
CA THR A 370 21.14 -21.99 11.36
C THR A 370 19.91 -21.39 10.70
N ALA A 371 19.29 -22.11 9.76
CA ALA A 371 18.04 -21.72 9.11
C ALA A 371 16.92 -21.46 10.13
N ASN A 372 16.84 -22.30 11.18
CA ASN A 372 15.86 -22.12 12.25
C ASN A 372 16.10 -20.85 13.07
N GLU A 373 17.37 -20.48 13.32
CA GLU A 373 17.70 -19.23 14.00
C GLU A 373 17.32 -18.01 13.14
N ILE A 374 17.41 -18.10 11.80
CA ILE A 374 16.97 -17.02 10.89
C ILE A 374 15.47 -16.78 11.07
N LEU A 375 14.66 -17.84 11.19
CA LEU A 375 13.21 -17.73 11.47
C LEU A 375 12.88 -17.14 12.85
N GLN A 376 13.84 -16.98 13.76
CA GLN A 376 13.62 -16.33 15.06
C GLN A 376 13.95 -14.83 15.04
N LEU A 377 14.53 -14.30 13.95
CA LEU A 377 14.80 -12.87 13.84
C LEU A 377 13.49 -12.08 13.73
N THR A 378 13.41 -10.95 14.42
CA THR A 378 12.24 -10.05 14.35
C THR A 378 12.61 -8.73 13.66
N VAL A 379 11.76 -8.27 12.76
CA VAL A 379 11.88 -6.98 12.05
C VAL A 379 10.93 -5.99 12.72
N CYS A 380 11.44 -4.79 13.06
CA CYS A 380 10.63 -3.72 13.64
C CYS A 380 10.86 -2.42 12.86
N GLU A 381 9.78 -1.88 12.28
CA GLU A 381 9.79 -0.62 11.54
C GLU A 381 8.98 0.47 12.28
N PRO A 382 9.61 1.34 13.09
CA PRO A 382 8.91 2.26 14.00
C PRO A 382 8.34 3.52 13.32
N ALA A 383 8.48 3.66 12.01
CA ALA A 383 7.90 4.74 11.21
C ALA A 383 7.70 4.19 9.79
N MET A 384 6.81 3.21 9.69
CA MET A 384 6.82 2.27 8.56
C MET A 384 6.31 2.84 7.24
N GLY A 385 5.57 3.94 7.23
CA GLY A 385 4.90 4.38 6.00
C GLY A 385 4.06 3.24 5.43
N SER A 386 4.27 2.88 4.15
CA SER A 386 3.61 1.72 3.54
C SER A 386 4.35 0.38 3.74
N GLY A 387 5.28 0.29 4.71
CA GLY A 387 5.99 -0.94 5.05
C GLY A 387 7.08 -1.36 4.05
N ALA A 388 7.69 -0.40 3.34
CA ALA A 388 8.66 -0.72 2.29
C ALA A 388 9.90 -1.46 2.83
N PHE A 389 10.39 -1.12 4.03
CA PHE A 389 11.49 -1.87 4.65
C PHE A 389 11.02 -3.21 5.21
N ALA A 390 9.83 -3.27 5.81
CA ALA A 390 9.24 -4.51 6.30
C ALA A 390 9.07 -5.57 5.20
N ILE A 391 8.56 -5.18 4.03
CA ILE A 391 8.40 -6.05 2.85
C ILE A 391 9.77 -6.53 2.36
N GLU A 392 10.72 -5.60 2.21
CA GLU A 392 12.04 -5.92 1.70
C GLU A 392 12.84 -6.82 2.67
N ALA A 393 12.72 -6.59 3.98
CA ALA A 393 13.29 -7.44 5.01
C ALA A 393 12.67 -8.85 5.00
N THR A 394 11.34 -8.95 4.84
CA THR A 394 10.64 -10.22 4.69
C THR A 394 11.17 -11.02 3.50
N ARG A 395 11.30 -10.35 2.35
CA ARG A 395 11.83 -10.96 1.11
C ARG A 395 13.25 -11.48 1.30
N GLN A 396 14.17 -10.64 1.77
CA GLN A 396 15.58 -11.04 1.92
C GLN A 396 15.77 -12.09 3.01
N LEU A 397 15.07 -12.00 4.14
CA LEU A 397 15.12 -13.03 5.19
C LEU A 397 14.61 -14.39 4.67
N ALA A 398 13.57 -14.39 3.85
CA ALA A 398 13.06 -15.62 3.23
C ALA A 398 14.09 -16.25 2.27
N GLU A 399 14.74 -15.44 1.44
CA GLU A 399 15.82 -15.89 0.54
C GLU A 399 17.00 -16.46 1.35
N HIS A 400 17.43 -15.78 2.42
CA HIS A 400 18.47 -16.26 3.32
C HIS A 400 18.10 -17.57 4.02
N TYR A 401 16.86 -17.70 4.48
CA TYR A 401 16.35 -18.94 5.08
C TYR A 401 16.40 -20.10 4.10
N LEU A 402 15.83 -19.95 2.90
CA LEU A 402 15.79 -21.01 1.90
C LEU A 402 17.19 -21.42 1.46
N LYS A 403 18.08 -20.45 1.26
CA LYS A 403 19.48 -20.74 0.94
C LYS A 403 20.14 -21.57 2.05
N ARG A 404 20.03 -21.11 3.30
CA ARG A 404 20.62 -21.80 4.46
C ARG A 404 20.04 -23.21 4.63
N ARG A 405 18.73 -23.36 4.44
CA ARG A 405 18.05 -24.64 4.61
C ARG A 405 18.50 -25.68 3.57
N GLN A 406 18.69 -25.26 2.33
CA GLN A 406 19.25 -26.12 1.27
C GLN A 406 20.71 -26.52 1.57
N GLU A 407 21.53 -25.59 2.07
CA GLU A 407 22.91 -25.87 2.48
C GLU A 407 22.99 -26.86 3.66
N GLU A 408 22.11 -26.72 4.66
CA GLU A 408 22.06 -27.61 5.84
C GLU A 408 21.59 -29.03 5.51
N THR A 409 20.62 -29.16 4.60
CA THR A 409 20.01 -30.45 4.23
C THR A 409 20.76 -31.14 3.10
N GLY A 410 21.51 -30.37 2.29
CA GLY A 410 22.11 -30.85 1.04
C GLY A 410 21.08 -31.10 -0.08
N GLU A 411 19.82 -30.72 0.13
CA GLU A 411 18.73 -30.87 -0.84
C GLU A 411 18.47 -29.53 -1.53
N THR A 412 18.39 -29.54 -2.86
CA THR A 412 18.05 -28.35 -3.65
C THR A 412 16.57 -28.36 -4.00
N ILE A 413 15.90 -27.21 -3.85
CA ILE A 413 14.53 -27.02 -4.28
C ILE A 413 14.50 -27.03 -5.82
N ASP A 414 13.51 -27.71 -6.42
CA ASP A 414 13.33 -27.65 -7.87
C ASP A 414 13.05 -26.20 -8.30
N PRO A 415 13.69 -25.68 -9.37
CA PRO A 415 13.37 -24.37 -9.92
C PRO A 415 11.88 -24.10 -10.15
N SER A 416 11.06 -25.12 -10.46
CA SER A 416 9.61 -24.95 -10.60
C SER A 416 8.89 -24.69 -9.28
N ASP A 417 9.43 -25.20 -8.17
CA ASP A 417 8.81 -25.17 -6.86
C ASP A 417 9.35 -24.02 -5.99
N TYR A 418 10.53 -23.48 -6.34
CA TYR A 418 11.18 -22.40 -5.60
C TYR A 418 10.28 -21.17 -5.37
N PRO A 419 9.54 -20.65 -6.38
CA PRO A 419 8.65 -19.50 -6.15
C PRO A 419 7.59 -19.76 -5.07
N LEU A 420 7.03 -20.97 -5.03
CA LEU A 420 6.03 -21.37 -4.04
C LEU A 420 6.63 -21.47 -2.64
N GLU A 421 7.80 -22.10 -2.51
CA GLU A 421 8.51 -22.22 -1.22
C GLU A 421 8.97 -20.86 -0.69
N LEU A 422 9.38 -19.95 -1.59
CA LEU A 422 9.70 -18.57 -1.25
C LEU A 422 8.47 -17.84 -0.71
N GLN A 423 7.32 -17.95 -1.37
CA GLN A 423 6.09 -17.32 -0.88
C GLN A 423 5.63 -17.89 0.47
N LYS A 424 5.70 -19.21 0.69
CA LYS A 424 5.41 -19.83 2.00
C LYS A 424 6.30 -19.28 3.10
N THR A 425 7.60 -19.12 2.82
CA THR A 425 8.57 -18.59 3.77
C THR A 425 8.30 -17.12 4.08
N LYS A 426 8.01 -16.31 3.05
CA LYS A 426 7.63 -14.90 3.22
C LYS A 426 6.37 -14.76 4.06
N ALA A 427 5.33 -15.56 3.79
CA ALA A 427 4.10 -15.60 4.59
C ALA A 427 4.39 -15.87 6.06
N TYR A 428 5.21 -16.88 6.37
CA TYR A 428 5.60 -17.20 7.72
C TYR A 428 6.30 -16.01 8.43
N ILE A 429 7.30 -15.42 7.77
CA ILE A 429 8.07 -14.30 8.35
C ILE A 429 7.19 -13.07 8.54
N ALA A 430 6.35 -12.72 7.57
CA ALA A 430 5.42 -11.61 7.68
C ALA A 430 4.45 -11.78 8.86
N LEU A 431 3.89 -12.98 9.03
CA LEU A 431 2.90 -13.29 10.06
C LEU A 431 3.46 -13.40 11.48
N HIS A 432 4.75 -13.69 11.64
CA HIS A 432 5.32 -14.03 12.94
C HIS A 432 6.46 -13.11 13.39
N ASN A 433 7.14 -12.48 12.45
CA ASN A 433 8.42 -11.82 12.71
C ASN A 433 8.42 -10.32 12.40
N VAL A 434 7.45 -9.81 11.65
CA VAL A 434 7.42 -8.41 11.19
C VAL A 434 6.47 -7.58 12.04
N TYR A 435 6.96 -6.44 12.53
CA TYR A 435 6.24 -5.48 13.37
C TYR A 435 6.47 -4.06 12.85
N GLY A 436 5.49 -3.19 12.98
CA GLY A 436 5.58 -1.83 12.48
C GLY A 436 4.61 -0.86 13.15
N VAL A 437 5.00 0.41 13.20
CA VAL A 437 4.18 1.50 13.72
C VAL A 437 4.23 2.67 12.76
N ASP A 438 3.08 3.27 12.47
CA ASP A 438 3.00 4.57 11.78
C ASP A 438 1.95 5.46 12.43
N LEU A 439 2.17 6.78 12.39
CA LEU A 439 1.22 7.76 12.93
C LEU A 439 -0.02 7.90 12.05
N ASN A 440 0.11 7.66 10.75
CA ASN A 440 -0.98 7.77 9.79
C ASN A 440 -1.69 6.43 9.64
N ASP A 441 -2.94 6.35 10.10
CA ASP A 441 -3.80 5.17 9.96
C ASP A 441 -3.86 4.65 8.52
N THR A 442 -3.85 5.57 7.54
CA THR A 442 -3.87 5.19 6.12
C THR A 442 -2.60 4.44 5.79
N ALA A 443 -1.43 4.93 6.20
CA ALA A 443 -0.13 4.31 5.91
C ALA A 443 -0.05 2.87 6.47
N VAL A 444 -0.56 2.66 7.69
CA VAL A 444 -0.70 1.34 8.30
C VAL A 444 -1.52 0.41 7.42
N GLU A 445 -2.70 0.85 6.98
CA GLU A 445 -3.55 0.07 6.08
C GLU A 445 -2.83 -0.26 4.75
N LEU A 446 -2.09 0.69 4.17
CA LEU A 446 -1.30 0.42 2.96
C LEU A 446 -0.20 -0.60 3.22
N ALA A 447 0.45 -0.56 4.39
CA ALA A 447 1.48 -1.51 4.78
C ALA A 447 0.90 -2.92 4.95
N GLU A 448 -0.28 -3.04 5.59
CA GLU A 448 -0.98 -4.31 5.74
C GLU A 448 -1.32 -4.93 4.37
N ILE A 449 -1.90 -4.14 3.46
CA ILE A 449 -2.25 -4.61 2.11
C ILE A 449 -1.01 -4.96 1.30
N SER A 450 0.06 -4.17 1.39
CA SER A 450 1.28 -4.40 0.62
C SER A 450 2.01 -5.66 1.11
N LEU A 451 2.16 -5.82 2.42
CA LEU A 451 2.75 -7.02 3.01
C LEU A 451 1.91 -8.26 2.69
N TRP A 452 0.58 -8.12 2.71
CA TRP A 452 -0.32 -9.18 2.31
C TRP A 452 -0.15 -9.61 0.85
N LEU A 453 -0.20 -8.67 -0.09
CA LEU A 453 -0.01 -8.94 -1.52
C LEU A 453 1.35 -9.61 -1.79
N ASP A 454 2.39 -9.17 -1.07
CA ASP A 454 3.72 -9.73 -1.20
C ASP A 454 3.82 -11.16 -0.68
N THR A 455 3.00 -11.54 0.30
CA THR A 455 3.15 -12.80 1.05
C THR A 455 2.04 -13.82 0.79
N MET A 456 1.12 -13.52 -0.13
CA MET A 456 -0.02 -14.40 -0.43
C MET A 456 0.43 -15.72 -1.07
N VAL A 457 -0.19 -16.80 -0.60
CA VAL A 457 0.04 -18.20 -1.03
C VAL A 457 -1.30 -18.90 -1.14
N ALA A 458 -1.44 -19.79 -2.13
CA ALA A 458 -2.64 -20.61 -2.28
C ALA A 458 -2.98 -21.37 -0.98
N GLY A 459 -4.25 -21.28 -0.57
CA GLY A 459 -4.78 -21.98 0.61
C GLY A 459 -4.50 -21.34 1.97
N LEU A 460 -3.77 -20.22 2.02
CA LEU A 460 -3.66 -19.39 3.22
C LEU A 460 -4.84 -18.44 3.34
N ASP A 461 -5.48 -18.41 4.51
CA ASP A 461 -6.44 -17.35 4.84
C ASP A 461 -5.74 -15.99 4.81
N ALA A 462 -6.47 -14.93 4.49
CA ALA A 462 -5.91 -13.58 4.45
C ALA A 462 -5.26 -13.25 5.82
N PRO A 463 -3.95 -13.00 5.87
CA PRO A 463 -3.24 -12.68 7.10
C PRO A 463 -3.78 -11.38 7.69
N TRP A 464 -4.14 -11.41 8.98
CA TRP A 464 -4.50 -10.21 9.73
C TRP A 464 -3.28 -9.72 10.51
N PHE A 465 -2.76 -8.55 10.13
CA PHE A 465 -1.56 -7.96 10.70
C PHE A 465 -1.84 -7.02 11.88
N GLY A 466 -3.08 -6.86 12.31
CA GLY A 466 -3.46 -5.80 13.25
C GLY A 466 -2.83 -5.90 14.64
N LEU A 467 -2.18 -7.01 15.05
CA LEU A 467 -1.35 -7.04 16.26
C LEU A 467 0.09 -6.58 16.04
N HIS A 468 0.56 -6.63 14.80
CA HIS A 468 1.94 -6.44 14.39
C HIS A 468 2.16 -5.06 13.79
N LEU A 469 1.24 -4.62 12.94
CA LEU A 469 1.23 -3.30 12.33
C LEU A 469 0.20 -2.44 13.06
N ARG A 470 0.63 -1.27 13.57
CA ARG A 470 -0.22 -0.43 14.43
C ARG A 470 -0.18 1.04 14.04
N ALA A 471 -1.37 1.62 13.98
CA ALA A 471 -1.54 3.07 14.05
C ALA A 471 -1.13 3.56 15.45
N GLY A 472 -0.12 4.42 15.51
CA GLY A 472 0.38 4.95 16.77
C GLY A 472 1.57 5.86 16.63
N ASN A 473 1.89 6.55 17.72
CA ASN A 473 3.08 7.37 17.80
C ASN A 473 4.23 6.54 18.38
N SER A 474 5.24 6.21 17.57
CA SER A 474 6.39 5.40 18.03
C SER A 474 7.25 6.05 19.10
N LEU A 475 7.15 7.38 19.28
CA LEU A 475 7.83 8.11 20.36
C LEU A 475 7.02 8.09 21.67
N ILE A 476 5.72 7.84 21.61
CA ILE A 476 4.80 7.86 22.77
C ILE A 476 3.96 6.59 22.77
N GLY A 477 4.45 5.56 23.44
CA GLY A 477 3.77 4.27 23.52
C GLY A 477 2.80 4.16 24.69
N ALA A 478 1.59 3.67 24.45
CA ALA A 478 0.74 3.10 25.48
C ALA A 478 1.00 1.59 25.56
N ARG A 479 2.18 1.15 26.04
CA ARG A 479 2.42 -0.29 26.27
C ARG A 479 1.60 -0.81 27.46
N HIS A 480 1.26 -2.10 27.44
CA HIS A 480 0.62 -2.81 28.55
C HIS A 480 1.62 -3.00 29.70
N ALA A 481 1.80 -1.95 30.50
CA ALA A 481 2.77 -1.90 31.59
C ALA A 481 2.30 -0.92 32.68
N TYR A 482 2.77 -1.12 33.90
CA TYR A 482 2.30 -0.35 35.07
C TYR A 482 3.44 0.00 36.03
N TYR A 483 3.16 0.98 36.89
CA TYR A 483 3.93 1.27 38.10
C TYR A 483 3.13 0.86 39.33
N ARG A 484 3.83 0.36 40.35
CA ARG A 484 3.24 0.00 41.63
C ARG A 484 3.02 1.27 42.46
N PRO A 485 2.07 1.28 43.41
CA PRO A 485 1.88 2.41 44.34
C PRO A 485 3.16 2.81 45.09
N ALA A 486 4.07 1.86 45.33
CA ALA A 486 5.36 2.12 45.97
C ALA A 486 6.28 3.00 45.10
N ASP A 487 6.20 2.87 43.77
CA ASP A 487 7.06 3.59 42.81
C ASP A 487 6.69 5.08 42.73
N LEU A 488 5.48 5.45 43.17
CA LEU A 488 5.04 6.84 43.28
C LEU A 488 5.74 7.60 44.41
N LYS A 489 6.28 6.90 45.41
CA LYS A 489 6.95 7.55 46.53
C LYS A 489 8.27 8.15 46.07
N LYS A 490 8.57 9.37 46.52
CA LYS A 490 9.83 10.08 46.21
C LYS A 490 10.11 10.25 44.71
N ARG A 491 9.10 10.08 43.85
CA ARG A 491 9.22 10.18 42.39
C ARG A 491 10.07 9.08 41.73
N ALA A 492 10.07 7.87 42.29
CA ALA A 492 10.87 6.77 41.76
C ALA A 492 10.44 6.37 40.33
N TRP A 493 9.15 6.44 39.98
CA TRP A 493 8.62 6.11 38.65
C TRP A 493 9.27 6.90 37.50
N LEU A 494 9.84 8.09 37.75
CA LEU A 494 10.50 8.87 36.71
C LEU A 494 11.79 8.21 36.18
N ASN A 495 12.41 7.35 37.00
CA ASN A 495 13.71 6.73 36.72
C ASN A 495 13.62 5.20 36.63
N LEU A 496 12.46 4.61 36.91
CA LEU A 496 12.26 3.17 36.87
C LEU A 496 11.58 2.78 35.55
N PRO A 497 11.98 1.67 34.91
CA PRO A 497 11.16 1.09 33.87
C PRO A 497 9.85 0.57 34.48
N PRO A 498 8.69 0.78 33.84
CA PRO A 498 7.44 0.20 34.29
C PRO A 498 7.48 -1.32 34.13
N THR A 499 6.74 -2.01 34.98
CA THR A 499 6.64 -3.46 34.96
C THR A 499 5.71 -3.88 33.80
N PRO A 500 6.15 -4.73 32.86
CA PRO A 500 5.29 -5.25 31.82
C PRO A 500 4.13 -6.08 32.39
N LEU A 501 2.95 -5.94 31.81
CA LEU A 501 1.82 -6.86 31.95
C LEU A 501 1.73 -7.68 30.66
N PRO A 502 2.11 -8.95 30.66
CA PRO A 502 2.06 -9.77 29.46
C PRO A 502 0.62 -9.87 28.91
N LEU A 503 0.44 -9.85 27.59
CA LEU A 503 -0.90 -10.06 26.99
C LEU A 503 -1.47 -11.45 27.33
N THR A 504 -0.62 -12.42 27.69
CA THR A 504 -1.06 -13.74 28.16
C THR A 504 -1.79 -13.69 29.51
N SER A 505 -1.46 -12.73 30.40
CA SER A 505 -2.23 -12.53 31.63
C SER A 505 -3.58 -11.92 31.33
N LEU A 506 -3.64 -10.95 30.41
CA LEU A 506 -4.90 -10.32 29.96
C LEU A 506 -5.86 -11.37 29.39
N ALA A 507 -5.38 -12.25 28.50
CA ALA A 507 -6.20 -13.32 27.93
C ALA A 507 -6.79 -14.27 28.99
N LYS A 508 -6.02 -14.54 30.05
CA LYS A 508 -6.47 -15.36 31.19
C LYS A 508 -7.50 -14.61 32.03
N ASP A 509 -7.25 -13.35 32.34
CA ASP A 509 -8.17 -12.54 33.15
C ASP A 509 -9.50 -12.31 32.42
N LEU A 510 -9.49 -12.09 31.10
CA LEU A 510 -10.70 -12.03 30.27
C LEU A 510 -11.50 -13.33 30.33
N LYS A 511 -10.83 -14.49 30.21
CA LYS A 511 -11.47 -15.81 30.31
C LYS A 511 -12.12 -16.04 31.68
N ASP A 512 -11.50 -15.51 32.73
CA ASP A 512 -11.99 -15.64 34.10
C ASP A 512 -12.99 -14.53 34.48
N GLY A 513 -13.29 -13.58 33.58
CA GLY A 513 -14.18 -12.44 33.84
C GLY A 513 -13.64 -11.47 34.89
N ARG A 514 -12.31 -11.34 35.00
CA ARG A 514 -11.61 -10.51 35.98
C ARG A 514 -10.80 -9.41 35.29
N ILE A 515 -10.49 -8.37 36.04
CA ILE A 515 -9.50 -7.34 35.68
C ILE A 515 -8.14 -7.78 36.24
N SER A 516 -7.02 -7.36 35.61
CA SER A 516 -5.66 -7.64 36.10
C SER A 516 -5.56 -7.46 37.62
N GLN A 517 -4.99 -8.47 38.28
CA GLN A 517 -4.78 -8.45 39.73
C GLN A 517 -3.79 -7.36 40.12
N GLU A 518 -2.79 -7.11 39.29
CA GLU A 518 -1.78 -6.06 39.46
C GLU A 518 -2.41 -4.68 39.39
N ILE A 519 -3.30 -4.44 38.43
CA ILE A 519 -4.06 -3.19 38.32
C ILE A 519 -4.99 -3.05 39.51
N THR A 520 -5.75 -4.10 39.86
CA THR A 520 -6.68 -4.11 41.01
C THR A 520 -5.96 -3.89 42.35
N ALA A 521 -4.69 -4.31 42.46
CA ALA A 521 -3.82 -4.08 43.62
C ALA A 521 -3.27 -2.64 43.72
N GLY A 522 -3.74 -1.72 42.88
CA GLY A 522 -3.30 -0.32 42.85
C GLY A 522 -2.29 0.00 41.76
N GLY A 523 -2.05 -0.91 40.81
CA GLY A 523 -1.21 -0.64 39.65
C GLY A 523 -1.76 0.53 38.83
N ILE A 524 -0.87 1.40 38.36
CA ILE A 524 -1.22 2.53 37.49
C ILE A 524 -0.48 2.34 36.17
N HIS A 525 -1.20 2.32 35.05
CA HIS A 525 -0.58 2.25 33.74
C HIS A 525 0.44 3.36 33.53
N HIS A 526 1.58 3.01 32.96
CA HIS A 526 2.72 3.92 32.83
C HIS A 526 2.39 5.20 32.05
N PHE A 527 1.50 5.13 31.06
CA PHE A 527 1.05 6.27 30.25
C PHE A 527 0.08 7.23 30.96
N LEU A 528 -0.43 6.87 32.15
CA LEU A 528 -1.22 7.76 33.00
C LEU A 528 -0.34 8.67 33.88
N LEU A 529 0.97 8.48 33.86
CA LEU A 529 1.96 9.24 34.62
C LEU A 529 2.94 9.93 33.66
N PRO A 530 3.45 11.13 34.00
CA PRO A 530 4.44 11.80 33.19
C PRO A 530 5.77 11.05 33.26
N ALA A 531 6.46 10.96 32.12
CA ALA A 531 7.82 10.44 32.02
C ALA A 531 8.86 11.56 32.20
N ASP A 532 10.11 11.21 32.53
CA ASP A 532 11.15 12.23 32.67
C ASP A 532 11.48 12.98 31.37
N GLY A 533 11.22 12.38 30.20
CA GLY A 533 11.41 13.06 28.91
C GLY A 533 10.47 14.25 28.69
N TRP A 534 9.35 14.36 29.43
CA TRP A 534 8.32 15.36 29.16
C TRP A 534 8.81 16.78 29.41
N GLY A 535 8.64 17.64 28.40
CA GLY A 535 9.07 19.04 28.42
C GLY A 535 10.57 19.28 28.26
N ASN A 536 11.35 18.26 27.87
CA ASN A 536 12.81 18.40 27.69
C ASN A 536 13.21 19.47 26.67
N THR A 537 12.38 19.73 25.65
CA THR A 537 12.63 20.78 24.65
C THR A 537 12.86 22.14 25.29
N GLY A 538 12.14 22.48 26.38
CA GLY A 538 12.32 23.75 27.09
C GLY A 538 13.66 23.90 27.81
N ARG A 539 14.40 22.80 27.99
CA ARG A 539 15.77 22.80 28.52
C ARG A 539 16.82 22.98 27.42
N GLY A 540 16.46 22.69 26.17
CA GLY A 540 17.33 22.77 24.99
C GLY A 540 17.83 24.19 24.73
N LYS A 541 19.07 24.28 24.25
CA LYS A 541 19.73 25.56 23.96
C LYS A 541 19.01 26.34 22.85
N ILE A 542 18.69 25.65 21.76
CA ILE A 542 17.99 26.23 20.58
C ILE A 542 16.63 26.83 20.97
N ALA A 543 15.83 26.10 21.75
CA ALA A 543 14.51 26.57 22.15
C ALA A 543 14.58 27.85 23.00
N LYS A 544 15.58 27.95 23.89
CA LYS A 544 15.81 29.14 24.72
C LYS A 544 16.26 30.35 23.90
N GLU A 545 17.04 30.12 22.84
CA GLU A 545 17.51 31.18 21.94
C GLU A 545 16.38 31.71 21.04
N LEU A 546 15.52 30.83 20.53
CA LEU A 546 14.40 31.20 19.66
C LEU A 546 13.22 31.80 20.43
N GLU A 547 12.82 31.16 21.53
CA GLU A 547 11.58 31.46 22.27
C GLU A 547 11.80 31.30 23.79
N PRO A 548 12.46 32.28 24.45
CA PRO A 548 12.90 32.17 25.85
C PRO A 548 11.73 32.04 26.84
N ASP A 549 10.66 32.82 26.64
CA ASP A 549 9.50 32.82 27.53
C ASP A 549 8.72 31.50 27.44
N ARG A 550 8.45 31.02 26.22
CA ARG A 550 7.79 29.72 26.02
C ARG A 550 8.64 28.57 26.53
N SER A 551 9.95 28.64 26.36
CA SER A 551 10.89 27.65 26.92
C SER A 551 10.87 27.62 28.45
N LYS A 552 10.74 28.78 29.10
CA LYS A 552 10.55 28.87 30.55
C LYS A 552 9.21 28.28 30.97
N GLN A 553 8.11 28.68 30.34
CA GLN A 553 6.77 28.12 30.62
C GLN A 553 6.76 26.59 30.51
N LEU A 554 7.38 26.03 29.47
CA LEU A 554 7.47 24.58 29.27
C LEU A 554 8.26 23.88 30.40
N ARG A 555 9.35 24.48 30.88
CA ARG A 555 10.12 23.94 32.02
C ARG A 555 9.34 23.98 33.33
N ASP A 556 8.60 25.07 33.56
CA ASP A 556 7.79 25.25 34.76
C ASP A 556 6.64 24.24 34.78
N TRP A 557 5.94 24.08 33.64
CA TRP A 557 4.93 23.04 33.43
C TRP A 557 5.50 21.63 33.66
N ALA A 558 6.65 21.30 33.05
CA ALA A 558 7.28 19.99 33.21
C ALA A 558 7.62 19.68 34.68
N SER A 559 8.05 20.70 35.43
CA SER A 559 8.36 20.58 36.86
C SER A 559 7.10 20.42 37.71
N GLN A 560 5.98 21.00 37.27
CA GLN A 560 4.69 20.89 37.96
C GLN A 560 4.07 19.50 37.80
N ILE A 561 4.05 18.94 36.58
CA ILE A 561 3.42 17.65 36.31
C ILE A 561 4.19 16.48 36.95
N LYS A 562 5.52 16.58 37.08
CA LYS A 562 6.39 15.54 37.67
C LYS A 562 6.39 15.51 39.20
N ARG A 563 5.52 16.28 39.85
CA ARG A 563 5.37 16.26 41.32
C ARG A 563 4.76 14.93 41.76
N GLN A 564 5.06 14.52 42.98
CA GLN A 564 4.44 13.34 43.57
C GLN A 564 2.92 13.53 43.64
N PRO A 565 2.11 12.61 43.08
CA PRO A 565 0.66 12.71 43.13
C PRO A 565 0.15 12.68 44.58
N THR A 566 -0.92 13.44 44.85
CA THR A 566 -1.63 13.39 46.14
C THR A 566 -2.42 12.09 46.27
N GLN A 567 -2.83 11.72 47.49
CA GLN A 567 -3.63 10.50 47.69
C GLN A 567 -4.95 10.49 46.90
N ALA A 568 -5.59 11.66 46.74
CA ALA A 568 -6.79 11.79 45.92
C ALA A 568 -6.49 11.55 44.41
N GLN A 569 -5.35 12.06 43.91
CA GLN A 569 -4.90 11.81 42.54
C GLN A 569 -4.54 10.33 42.33
N ILE A 570 -3.87 9.69 43.28
CA ILE A 570 -3.55 8.26 43.21
C ILE A 570 -4.83 7.42 43.12
N LYS A 571 -5.83 7.71 43.95
CA LYS A 571 -7.14 7.02 43.89
C LYS A 571 -7.81 7.21 42.52
N SER A 572 -7.71 8.40 41.94
CA SER A 572 -8.27 8.71 40.62
C SER A 572 -7.53 7.98 39.51
N LEU A 573 -6.20 7.98 39.53
CA LEU A 573 -5.35 7.27 38.58
C LEU A 573 -5.59 5.76 38.62
N HIS A 574 -5.73 5.17 39.82
CA HIS A 574 -6.06 3.76 39.98
C HIS A 574 -7.46 3.43 39.43
N SER A 575 -8.46 4.29 39.67
CA SER A 575 -9.80 4.13 39.07
C SER A 575 -9.75 4.19 37.54
N ILE A 576 -9.00 5.14 36.97
CA ILE A 576 -8.79 5.23 35.52
C ILE A 576 -8.07 3.99 35.01
N ALA A 577 -7.03 3.51 35.70
CA ALA A 577 -6.31 2.31 35.31
C ALA A 577 -7.22 1.08 35.25
N GLY A 578 -8.11 0.89 36.24
CA GLY A 578 -9.10 -0.19 36.20
C GLY A 578 -10.08 -0.08 35.02
N ARG A 579 -10.47 1.14 34.61
CA ARG A 579 -11.32 1.34 33.42
C ARG A 579 -10.57 1.09 32.12
N VAL A 580 -9.30 1.48 32.07
CA VAL A 580 -8.41 1.21 30.93
C VAL A 580 -8.26 -0.30 30.73
N GLU A 581 -7.93 -1.03 31.79
CA GLU A 581 -7.77 -2.49 31.75
C GLU A 581 -9.07 -3.22 31.36
N ALA A 582 -10.24 -2.64 31.66
CA ALA A 582 -11.53 -3.21 31.24
C ALA A 582 -11.89 -2.92 29.77
N LEU A 583 -11.28 -1.89 29.16
CA LEU A 583 -11.49 -1.52 27.76
C LEU A 583 -10.47 -2.15 26.81
N TRP A 584 -9.27 -2.41 27.32
CA TRP A 584 -8.20 -3.11 26.62
C TRP A 584 -8.56 -4.58 26.41
#